data_AF-A0A9J6NWH5-F1
#
_entry.id   AF-A0A9J6NWH5-F1
#
_cell.length_a   1.000
_cell.length_b   1.000
_cell.length_c   1.000
_cell.angle_alpha   90.00
_cell.angle_beta   90.00
_cell.angle_gamma   90.00
#
_symmetry.space_group_name_H-M   'P 1'
#
loop_
_entity.id
_entity.type
_entity.pdbx_description
1 polymer ?
#
loop_
_entity_poly.entity_id
_entity_poly.type
_entity_poly.pdbx_seq_one_letter_code
_entity_poly.pdbx_strand_id
1 'polypeptide(L)' 'MNVWALLGILALLYAVMVFVIAAKKPEKIWNMKKIEGFKKVLGEKGTVIFFYIWGAAFVVLGVWLLMK' A
#
# COMPACT_ATOMS: atom_id res chain seq x y z
N MET A 1 9.14 -14.36 18.36
CA MET A 1 7.98 -13.86 17.58
C MET A 1 7.30 -15.04 16.92
N ASN A 2 5.97 -15.15 17.01
CA ASN A 2 5.23 -16.12 16.21
C ASN A 2 5.20 -15.68 14.73
N VAL A 3 4.91 -16.60 13.81
CA VAL A 3 4.87 -16.30 12.37
C VAL A 3 3.83 -15.22 12.04
N TRP A 4 2.69 -15.24 12.75
CA TRP A 4 1.61 -14.28 12.57
C TRP A 4 2.02 -12.84 12.90
N ALA A 5 2.72 -12.61 14.01
CA ALA A 5 3.23 -11.30 14.38
C ALA A 5 4.29 -10.79 13.41
N LEU A 6 5.13 -11.67 12.86
CA LEU A 6 6.08 -11.30 11.81
C LEU A 6 5.36 -10.80 10.56
N LEU A 7 4.33 -11.55 10.10
CA LEU A 7 3.51 -11.15 8.96
C LEU A 7 2.74 -9.85 9.23
N GLY A 8 2.25 -9.65 10.46
CA GLY A 8 1.57 -8.43 10.88
C GLY A 8 2.48 -7.19 10.80
N ILE A 9 3.70 -7.28 11.32
CA ILE A 9 4.69 -6.19 11.23
C ILE A 9 5.05 -5.89 9.77
N LEU A 10 5.27 -6.93 8.96
CA LEU A 10 5.58 -6.76 7.53
C LEU A 10 4.42 -6.11 6.77
N ALA A 11 3.17 -6.48 7.08
CA ALA A 11 1.98 -5.87 6.52
C ALA A 11 1.87 -4.37 6.88
N LEU A 12 2.15 -4.00 8.13
CA LEU A 12 2.17 -2.60 8.55
C LEU A 12 3.29 -1.80 7.88
N LEU A 13 4.51 -2.36 7.79
CA LEU A 13 5.61 -1.73 7.06
C LEU A 13 5.26 -1.52 5.58
N TYR A 14 4.63 -2.50 4.96
CA TYR A 14 4.15 -2.39 3.59
C TYR A 14 3.09 -1.28 3.44
N ALA A 15 2.11 -1.20 4.35
CA ALA A 15 1.11 -0.14 4.33
C ALA A 15 1.74 1.26 4.39
N VAL A 16 2.73 1.45 5.27
CA VAL A 16 3.49 2.71 5.35
C VAL A 16 4.17 3.04 4.03
N MET A 17 4.84 2.06 3.40
CA MET A 17 5.46 2.27 2.09
C MET A 17 4.44 2.66 1.01
N VAL A 18 3.27 2.01 0.99
CA VAL A 18 2.19 2.32 0.03
C VAL A 18 1.67 3.75 0.24
N PHE A 19 1.46 4.19 1.48
CA PHE A 19 1.05 5.56 1.77
C PHE A 19 2.09 6.58 1.35
N VAL A 20 3.38 6.30 1.59
CA VAL A 20 4.47 7.18 1.16
C VAL A 20 4.53 7.29 -0.36
N ILE A 21 4.36 6.18 -1.09
CA ILE A 21 4.32 6.17 -2.55
C ILE A 21 3.12 6.98 -3.06
N ALA A 22 1.94 6.81 -2.47
CA ALA A 22 0.74 7.55 -2.85
C ALA A 22 0.86 9.06 -2.57
N ALA A 23 1.49 9.45 -1.46
CA ALA A 23 1.65 10.84 -1.05
C ALA A 23 2.75 11.56 -1.84
N LYS A 24 3.94 10.96 -1.93
CA LYS A 24 5.13 11.58 -2.55
C LYS A 24 5.23 11.35 -4.05
N LYS A 25 4.53 10.34 -4.58
CA LYS A 25 4.51 9.96 -6.00
C LYS A 25 5.91 10.01 -6.64
N PRO A 26 6.92 9.31 -6.07
CA PRO A 26 8.28 9.38 -6.58
C PRO A 26 8.32 8.90 -8.03
N GLU A 27 8.85 9.72 -8.94
CA GLU A 27 8.74 9.54 -10.39
C GLU A 27 9.16 8.15 -10.87
N LYS A 28 10.25 7.61 -10.30
CA LYS A 28 10.76 6.27 -10.65
C LYS A 28 9.75 5.15 -10.41
N ILE A 29 8.91 5.27 -9.38
CA ILE A 29 7.89 4.26 -9.04
C ILE A 29 6.57 4.62 -9.72
N TRP A 30 6.19 5.89 -9.66
CA TRP A 30 4.90 6.38 -10.14
C TRP A 30 4.74 6.31 -11.67
N ASN A 31 5.85 6.30 -12.40
CA ASN A 31 5.88 6.13 -13.86
C ASN A 31 6.29 4.71 -14.30
N MET A 32 6.23 3.72 -13.41
CA MET A 32 6.39 2.33 -13.83
C MET A 32 5.15 1.86 -14.61
N LYS A 33 5.34 0.99 -15.61
CA LYS A 33 4.27 0.38 -16.42
C LYS A 33 3.09 -0.17 -15.60
N LYS A 34 3.36 -0.68 -14.39
CA LYS A 34 2.34 -1.18 -13.46
C LYS A 34 1.40 -0.05 -13.01
N ILE A 35 1.96 1.05 -12.46
CA ILE A 35 1.20 2.20 -11.98
C ILE A 35 0.59 2.97 -13.16
N GLU A 36 1.26 3.05 -14.30
CA GLU A 36 0.70 3.63 -15.52
C GLU A 36 -0.58 2.91 -15.98
N GLY A 37 -0.66 1.59 -15.84
CA GLY A 37 -1.89 0.83 -16.08
C GLY A 37 -3.04 1.31 -15.18
N PHE A 38 -2.79 1.45 -13.88
CA PHE A 38 -3.77 2.00 -12.94
C PHE A 38 -4.16 3.44 -13.30
N LYS A 39 -3.19 4.30 -13.64
CA LYS A 39 -3.44 5.69 -14.06
C LYS A 39 -4.29 5.75 -15.33
N LYS A 40 -4.10 4.82 -16.28
CA LYS A 40 -4.90 4.76 -17.52
C LYS A 40 -6.36 4.40 -17.26
N VAL A 41 -6.63 3.55 -16.26
CA VAL A 41 -7.98 3.07 -15.93
C VAL A 41 -8.70 4.00 -14.95
N LEU A 42 -8.01 4.42 -13.89
CA LEU A 42 -8.59 5.16 -12.76
C LEU A 42 -8.29 6.66 -12.80
N GLY A 43 -7.40 7.10 -13.70
CA GLY A 43 -6.81 8.45 -13.65
C GLY A 43 -5.79 8.59 -12.53
N GLU A 44 -5.09 9.74 -12.52
CA GLU A 44 -4.09 10.08 -11.50
C GLU A 44 -4.71 10.10 -10.09
N LYS A 45 -5.80 10.86 -9.91
CA LYS A 45 -6.48 10.99 -8.61
C LYS A 45 -7.09 9.66 -8.14
N GLY A 46 -7.70 8.89 -9.04
CA GLY A 46 -8.28 7.59 -8.70
C GLY A 46 -7.20 6.58 -8.30
N THR A 47 -6.04 6.60 -8.95
CA THR A 47 -4.90 5.75 -8.57
C THR A 47 -4.38 6.09 -7.17
N VAL A 48 -4.28 7.39 -6.83
CA VAL A 48 -3.89 7.80 -5.47
C VAL A 48 -4.89 7.29 -4.43
N ILE A 49 -6.19 7.46 -4.67
CA ILE A 49 -7.26 6.97 -3.77
C ILE A 49 -7.18 5.44 -3.64
N PHE A 50 -6.99 4.71 -4.73
CA PHE A 50 -6.83 3.26 -4.71
C PHE A 50 -5.66 2.83 -3.82
N PHE A 51 -4.51 3.48 -3.93
CA PHE A 51 -3.35 3.17 -3.08
C PHE A 51 -3.62 3.48 -1.61
N TYR A 52 -4.33 4.57 -1.29
CA TYR A 52 -4.74 4.85 0.09
C TYR A 52 -5.70 3.80 0.65
N ILE A 53 -6.71 3.37 -0.11
CA ILE A 53 -7.63 2.31 0.31
C ILE A 53 -6.87 0.99 0.51
N TRP A 54 -5.95 0.68 -0.40
CA TRP A 54 -5.11 -0.52 -0.32
C TRP A 54 -4.18 -0.51 0.90
N GLY A 55 -3.53 0.63 1.16
CA GLY A 55 -2.73 0.82 2.37
C GLY A 55 -3.56 0.65 3.65
N ALA A 56 -4.77 1.22 3.70
CA ALA A 56 -5.66 1.07 4.84
C ALA A 56 -6.09 -0.39 5.07
N ALA A 57 -6.36 -1.14 4.01
CA ALA A 57 -6.66 -2.57 4.10
C ALA A 57 -5.49 -3.37 4.70
N PHE A 58 -4.23 -3.04 4.33
CA PHE A 58 -3.05 -3.65 4.93
C PHE A 58 -2.81 -3.24 6.38
N VAL A 59 -3.22 -2.03 6.79
CA VAL A 59 -3.21 -1.64 8.21
C VAL A 59 -4.16 -2.55 9.00
N VAL A 60 -5.40 -2.71 8.54
CA VAL A 60 -6.39 -3.57 9.20
C VAL A 60 -5.88 -5.02 9.26
N LEU A 61 -5.34 -5.53 8.15
CA LEU A 61 -4.75 -6.87 8.10
C LEU A 61 -3.59 -7.02 9.08
N GLY A 62 -2.68 -6.05 9.13
CA GLY A 62 -1.52 -6.06 10.01
C GLY A 62 -1.90 -6.07 11.49
N VAL A 63 -2.84 -5.20 11.89
CA VAL A 63 -3.36 -5.18 13.26
C VAL A 63 -4.05 -6.50 13.61
N TRP A 64 -4.89 -7.03 12.72
CA TRP A 64 -5.57 -8.30 12.95
C TRP A 64 -4.60 -9.48 13.12
N LEU A 65 -3.52 -9.52 12.33
CA LEU A 65 -2.47 -10.55 12.44
C LEU A 65 -1.66 -10.43 13.74
N LEU A 66 -1.52 -9.23 14.30
CA LEU A 66 -0.85 -9.04 15.59
C LEU A 66 -1.71 -9.46 16.79
N MET A 67 -3.03 -9.53 16.62
CA MET A 67 -3.98 -9.99 17.63
C MET A 67 -4.17 -11.53 17.63
N LYS A 68 -3.48 -12.24 16.74
CA LYS A 68 -3.55 -13.70 16.54
C LYS A 68 -2.31 -14.41 17.08
#